data_AF-A0A671NPB6-F1
#
_entry.id   AF-A0A671NPB6-F1
#
_cell.length_a   1.000
_cell.length_b   1.000
_cell.length_c   1.000
_cell.angle_alpha   90.00
_cell.angle_beta   90.00
_cell.angle_gamma   90.00
#
_symmetry.space_group_name_H-M   'P 1'
#
loop_
_entity.id
_entity.type
_entity.pdbx_description
1 polymer ?
#
loop_
_entity_poly.entity_id
_entity_poly.type
_entity_poly.pdbx_seq_one_letter_code
_entity_poly.pdbx_strand_id
1 'polypeptide(L)'
;MLDFPSPTQTVGEKQLPNPILYMAWSPNRDLIALANTAGELLLHRLANFQRVWSLLPNENTGKEITSLAWRPDGKVLAFSVGDTKQVVLCDAEKAEILHLFPVEYPASCMHWTEVHGDSSTLSSFSESEDESSRFLPKLPTLPKSEEKSDEVTNLLGEVRLNILVVGGPSGFVELYAYGLYKIATPSGISGTCRSLGLSSDLRSLSVITEIRSAEDNPEIHYIQLDTGLLSSCLPELTKMARKFTHISTLLQYLRLSLTCMCEAWEEILMQMDLRLTKFVQVRVHHIPELQALLMNQLTVKGLKMLGQSIDSSYSSIQKLVISHLQSGSEALLYHLSEVKGMALWKQKFQPLGLDPAAIEDAIVAVGSFTLKANELLQVIDKSMKNFKAFFRWLYVAMLRMSEDHVPPELNKMTQKDLAFVADFLSEHFSNEELFDRKGKYFNVERVGQYLKDEDEDLISPPNMEGNQWVTFVKYTYLFYSVLCCI
;
A
#
# COMPACT_ATOMS: atom_id res chain seq x y z
N MET A 1 65.42 -5.14 22.49
CA MET A 1 64.16 -4.47 22.10
C MET A 1 63.09 -5.53 22.24
N LEU A 2 62.17 -5.39 23.20
CA LEU A 2 61.06 -6.32 23.37
C LEU A 2 60.00 -5.93 22.34
N ASP A 3 59.75 -6.79 21.36
CA ASP A 3 58.65 -6.62 20.41
C ASP A 3 57.33 -6.80 21.17
N PHE A 4 56.68 -5.69 21.49
CA PHE A 4 55.30 -5.72 21.95
C PHE A 4 54.41 -6.10 20.75
N PRO A 5 53.54 -7.11 20.88
CA PRO A 5 52.59 -7.44 19.82
C PRO A 5 51.73 -6.22 19.50
N SER A 6 51.39 -6.05 18.22
CA SER A 6 50.53 -4.95 17.77
C SER A 6 49.20 -4.96 18.53
N PRO A 7 48.68 -3.79 18.94
CA PRO A 7 47.43 -3.71 19.71
C PRO A 7 46.20 -4.14 18.91
N THR A 8 46.34 -4.34 17.60
CA THR A 8 45.28 -4.73 16.68
C THR A 8 45.67 -5.99 15.91
N GLN A 9 44.68 -6.84 15.65
CA GLN A 9 44.80 -8.02 14.80
C GLN A 9 44.02 -7.83 13.51
N THR A 10 44.63 -8.10 12.36
CA THR A 10 43.95 -8.10 11.06
C THR A 10 43.06 -9.33 10.95
N VAL A 11 41.74 -9.11 10.81
CA VAL A 11 40.72 -10.19 10.71
C VAL A 11 40.33 -10.48 9.25
N GLY A 12 40.61 -9.57 8.33
CA GLY A 12 40.37 -9.77 6.90
C GLY A 12 40.91 -8.61 6.06
N GLU A 13 41.32 -8.93 4.83
CA GLU A 13 41.73 -7.96 3.82
C GLU A 13 41.17 -8.41 2.47
N LYS A 14 40.48 -7.51 1.76
CA LYS A 14 39.84 -7.83 0.49
C LYS A 14 39.83 -6.62 -0.42
N GLN A 15 40.26 -6.82 -1.66
CA GLN A 15 40.12 -5.83 -2.72
C GLN A 15 38.73 -5.96 -3.35
N LEU A 16 37.99 -4.86 -3.40
CA LEU A 16 36.66 -4.80 -4.02
C LEU A 16 36.75 -4.28 -5.46
N PRO A 17 35.87 -4.72 -6.37
CA PRO A 17 35.95 -4.39 -7.79
C PRO A 17 35.57 -2.93 -8.10
N ASN A 18 34.67 -2.36 -7.30
CA ASN A 18 34.17 -1.00 -7.46
C ASN A 18 34.59 -0.15 -6.25
N PRO A 19 34.92 1.14 -6.45
CA PRO A 19 35.15 2.08 -5.35
C PRO A 19 33.94 2.17 -4.41
N ILE A 20 34.22 2.23 -3.11
CA ILE A 20 33.20 2.38 -2.07
C ILE A 20 32.99 3.85 -1.76
N LEU A 21 31.73 4.30 -1.84
CA LEU A 21 31.31 5.67 -1.56
C LEU A 21 30.94 5.85 -0.09
N TYR A 22 30.21 4.88 0.48
CA TYR A 22 29.72 4.92 1.86
C TYR A 22 29.94 3.57 2.54
N MET A 23 30.19 3.62 3.85
CA MET A 23 30.30 2.44 4.69
C MET A 23 29.71 2.70 6.07
N ALA A 24 29.03 1.70 6.64
CA ALA A 24 28.46 1.79 7.97
C ALA A 24 28.48 0.44 8.67
N TRP A 25 29.04 0.38 9.89
CA TRP A 25 28.99 -0.79 10.75
C TRP A 25 27.59 -0.97 11.34
N SER A 26 27.16 -2.22 11.45
CA SER A 26 25.99 -2.56 12.25
C SER A 26 26.26 -2.25 13.73
N PRO A 27 25.30 -1.66 14.47
CA PRO A 27 25.50 -1.25 15.85
C PRO A 27 25.67 -2.42 16.83
N ASN A 28 25.14 -3.60 16.51
CA ASN A 28 25.07 -4.73 17.43
C ASN A 28 25.48 -6.09 16.82
N ARG A 29 25.82 -6.13 15.52
CA ARG A 29 26.23 -7.35 14.81
C ARG A 29 27.61 -7.17 14.17
N ASP A 30 28.25 -8.28 13.82
CA ASP A 30 29.56 -8.32 13.16
C ASP A 30 29.47 -8.04 11.65
N LEU A 31 28.68 -7.02 11.26
CA LEU A 31 28.31 -6.72 9.88
C LEU A 31 28.70 -5.29 9.48
N ILE A 32 29.12 -5.11 8.23
CA ILE A 32 29.38 -3.81 7.61
C ILE A 32 28.64 -3.69 6.29
N ALA A 33 27.86 -2.61 6.16
CA ALA A 33 27.22 -2.21 4.91
C ALA A 33 28.17 -1.33 4.10
N LEU A 34 28.23 -1.54 2.79
CA LEU A 34 29.05 -0.79 1.84
C LEU A 34 28.18 -0.41 0.64
N ALA A 35 28.25 0.84 0.20
CA ALA A 35 27.65 1.28 -1.06
C ALA A 35 28.75 1.67 -2.05
N ASN A 36 28.65 1.19 -3.29
CA ASN A 36 29.67 1.41 -4.30
C ASN A 36 29.20 2.36 -5.43
N THR A 37 30.13 2.74 -6.32
CA THR A 37 29.85 3.63 -7.46
C THR A 37 28.92 3.02 -8.53
N ALA A 38 28.67 1.71 -8.50
CA ALA A 38 27.74 1.05 -9.41
C ALA A 38 26.29 1.07 -8.88
N GLY A 39 26.06 1.64 -7.69
CA GLY A 39 24.75 1.66 -7.03
C GLY A 39 24.42 0.38 -6.29
N GLU A 40 25.39 -0.51 -6.10
CA GLU A 40 25.17 -1.77 -5.38
C GLU A 40 25.36 -1.55 -3.87
N LEU A 41 24.39 -2.04 -3.09
CA LEU A 41 24.49 -2.11 -1.64
C LEU A 41 24.96 -3.52 -1.24
N LEU A 42 26.07 -3.59 -0.51
CA LEU A 42 26.73 -4.83 -0.14
C LEU A 42 26.74 -4.96 1.38
N LEU A 43 26.43 -6.15 1.87
CA LEU A 43 26.62 -6.47 3.29
C LEU A 43 27.71 -7.51 3.46
N HIS A 44 28.69 -7.23 4.31
CA HIS A 44 29.79 -8.13 4.62
C HIS A 44 29.84 -8.44 6.11
N ARG A 45 30.25 -9.66 6.44
CA ARG A 45 30.58 -10.09 7.81
C ARG A 45 32.05 -9.81 8.08
N LEU A 46 32.37 -9.44 9.33
CA LEU A 46 33.72 -9.13 9.78
C LEU A 46 34.70 -10.30 9.55
N ALA A 47 34.28 -11.53 9.87
CA ALA A 47 35.10 -12.73 9.68
C ALA A 47 35.48 -12.91 8.20
N ASN A 48 36.77 -12.77 7.88
CA ASN A 48 37.34 -12.88 6.54
C ASN A 48 36.71 -11.95 5.48
N PHE A 49 36.00 -10.89 5.90
CA PHE A 49 35.29 -9.98 5.00
C PHE A 49 34.38 -10.72 3.99
N GLN A 50 33.65 -11.71 4.49
CA GLN A 50 32.76 -12.54 3.67
C GLN A 50 31.51 -11.74 3.28
N ARG A 51 31.13 -11.77 2.00
CA ARG A 51 29.88 -11.15 1.54
C ARG A 51 28.70 -11.99 2.01
N VAL A 52 27.75 -11.36 2.70
CA VAL A 52 26.47 -11.96 3.10
C VAL A 52 25.50 -11.91 1.92
N TRP A 53 25.28 -10.71 1.39
CA TRP A 53 24.43 -10.48 0.22
C TRP A 53 24.85 -9.22 -0.55
N SER A 54 24.27 -9.04 -1.72
CA SER A 54 24.37 -7.83 -2.55
C SER A 54 23.01 -7.48 -3.13
N LEU A 55 22.57 -6.24 -2.92
CA LEU A 55 21.36 -5.68 -3.50
C LEU A 55 21.77 -4.83 -4.71
N LEU A 56 21.30 -5.25 -5.88
CA LEU A 56 21.56 -4.57 -7.16
C LEU A 56 20.55 -3.43 -7.37
N PRO A 57 20.94 -2.36 -8.10
CA PRO A 57 20.01 -1.31 -8.47
C PRO A 57 18.89 -1.86 -9.36
N ASN A 58 17.65 -1.46 -9.11
CA ASN A 58 16.47 -1.81 -9.89
C ASN A 58 15.61 -0.57 -10.15
N GLU A 59 14.48 -0.72 -10.86
CA GLU A 59 13.59 0.40 -11.20
C GLU A 59 13.07 1.15 -9.96
N ASN A 60 12.93 0.47 -8.82
CA ASN A 60 12.43 1.07 -7.57
C ASN A 60 13.55 1.71 -6.75
N THR A 61 14.76 1.14 -6.76
CA THR A 61 15.88 1.60 -5.91
C THR A 61 16.84 2.55 -6.59
N GLY A 62 16.78 2.75 -7.91
CA GLY A 62 17.70 3.65 -8.61
C GLY A 62 19.17 3.22 -8.48
N LYS A 63 20.10 4.11 -8.88
CA LYS A 63 21.55 3.81 -8.94
C LYS A 63 22.41 4.66 -8.03
N GLU A 64 21.95 5.82 -7.59
CA GLU A 64 22.80 6.78 -6.88
C GLU A 64 22.59 6.70 -5.37
N ILE A 65 23.30 5.79 -4.68
CA ILE A 65 23.24 5.75 -3.21
C ILE A 65 23.98 6.95 -2.63
N THR A 66 23.34 7.70 -1.74
CA THR A 66 23.84 8.98 -1.20
C THR A 66 24.08 8.98 0.31
N SER A 67 23.50 8.04 1.04
CA SER A 67 23.71 7.88 2.49
C SER A 67 23.25 6.51 2.98
N LEU A 68 23.79 6.08 4.13
CA LEU A 68 23.45 4.82 4.81
C LEU A 68 23.20 5.09 6.30
N ALA A 69 22.20 4.43 6.88
CA ALA A 69 21.95 4.47 8.32
C ALA A 69 21.38 3.13 8.82
N TRP A 70 22.01 2.57 9.86
CA TRP A 70 21.50 1.37 10.52
C TRP A 70 20.45 1.72 11.56
N ARG A 71 19.35 0.98 11.60
CA ARG A 71 18.46 1.00 12.76
C ARG A 71 19.24 0.50 13.99
N PRO A 72 19.01 1.07 15.19
CA PRO A 72 19.78 0.71 16.40
C PRO A 72 19.75 -0.79 16.76
N ASP A 73 18.69 -1.51 16.38
CA ASP A 73 18.57 -2.97 16.58
C ASP A 73 19.34 -3.82 15.56
N GLY A 74 19.97 -3.19 14.56
CA GLY A 74 20.76 -3.83 13.50
C GLY A 74 19.97 -4.77 12.57
N LYS A 75 18.63 -4.76 12.62
CA LYS A 75 17.78 -5.59 11.76
C LYS A 75 17.40 -4.91 10.45
N VAL A 76 17.37 -3.58 10.44
CA VAL A 76 16.99 -2.76 9.28
C VAL A 76 18.11 -1.81 8.92
N LEU A 77 18.37 -1.70 7.62
CA LEU A 77 19.30 -0.75 7.03
C LEU A 77 18.53 0.22 6.14
N ALA A 78 18.68 1.52 6.39
CA ALA A 78 18.20 2.58 5.51
C ALA A 78 19.30 3.01 4.55
N PHE A 79 18.94 3.26 3.30
CA PHE A 79 19.80 3.94 2.33
C PHE A 79 19.00 4.95 1.51
N SER A 80 19.62 6.08 1.19
CA SER A 80 19.00 7.12 0.36
C SER A 80 19.48 7.02 -1.08
N VAL A 81 18.57 7.30 -2.00
CA VAL A 81 18.78 7.19 -3.43
C VAL A 81 18.55 8.55 -4.09
N GLY A 82 19.56 9.05 -4.79
CA GLY A 82 19.60 10.40 -5.36
C GLY A 82 18.78 10.61 -6.62
N ASP A 83 18.78 9.63 -7.54
CA ASP A 83 18.06 9.73 -8.81
C ASP A 83 16.53 9.62 -8.62
N THR A 84 16.07 8.72 -7.76
CA THR A 84 14.63 8.56 -7.46
C THR A 84 14.14 9.46 -6.32
N LYS A 85 15.04 10.11 -5.57
CA LYS A 85 14.74 10.92 -4.36
C LYS A 85 13.95 10.14 -3.31
N GLN A 86 14.43 8.96 -2.97
CA GLN A 86 13.76 8.06 -2.03
C GLN A 86 14.70 7.62 -0.92
N VAL A 87 14.11 7.28 0.22
CA VAL A 87 14.77 6.50 1.25
C VAL A 87 14.18 5.10 1.23
N VAL A 88 15.06 4.10 1.19
CA VAL A 88 14.72 2.69 1.12
C VAL A 88 15.15 2.03 2.42
N LEU A 89 14.23 1.29 3.04
CA LEU A 89 14.48 0.44 4.20
C LEU A 89 14.54 -1.01 3.74
N CYS A 90 15.66 -1.69 4.03
CA CYS A 90 15.82 -3.11 3.69
C CYS A 90 16.14 -3.95 4.92
N ASP A 91 15.75 -5.22 4.85
CA ASP A 91 16.06 -6.23 5.84
C ASP A 91 17.55 -6.60 5.78
N ALA A 92 18.22 -6.57 6.92
CA ALA A 92 19.65 -6.84 7.02
C ALA A 92 20.01 -8.31 6.81
N GLU A 93 19.07 -9.25 6.99
CA GLU A 93 19.31 -10.69 6.85
C GLU A 93 19.00 -11.16 5.43
N LYS A 94 17.89 -10.70 4.85
CA LYS A 94 17.36 -11.21 3.57
C LYS A 94 17.66 -10.36 2.34
N ALA A 95 18.15 -9.13 2.50
CA ALA A 95 18.28 -8.15 1.42
C ALA A 95 16.94 -7.78 0.74
N GLU A 96 15.83 -7.93 1.45
CA GLU A 96 14.49 -7.59 0.97
C GLU A 96 14.18 -6.13 1.24
N ILE A 97 13.53 -5.45 0.29
CA ILE A 97 13.06 -4.08 0.47
C ILE A 97 11.77 -4.13 1.27
N LEU A 98 11.83 -3.65 2.50
CA LEU A 98 10.71 -3.64 3.44
C LEU A 98 9.79 -2.45 3.18
N HIS A 99 10.37 -1.28 2.94
CA HIS A 99 9.62 -0.05 2.74
C HIS A 99 10.45 0.96 1.93
N LEU A 100 9.77 1.84 1.21
CA LEU A 100 10.39 2.99 0.57
C LEU A 100 9.46 4.19 0.68
N PHE A 101 10.02 5.38 0.82
CA PHE A 101 9.26 6.61 0.85
C PHE A 101 9.99 7.73 0.12
N PRO A 102 9.26 8.61 -0.58
CA PRO A 102 9.85 9.75 -1.24
C PRO A 102 10.29 10.81 -0.22
N VAL A 103 11.37 11.50 -0.54
CA VAL A 103 11.88 12.69 0.16
C VAL A 103 11.94 13.85 -0.82
N GLU A 104 11.85 15.08 -0.33
CA GLU A 104 11.84 16.28 -1.18
C GLU A 104 13.15 16.42 -1.98
N TYR A 105 14.27 16.09 -1.31
CA TYR A 105 15.61 16.13 -1.87
C TYR A 105 16.41 14.86 -1.51
N PRO A 106 17.38 14.45 -2.35
CA PRO A 106 18.33 13.40 -2.01
C PRO A 106 18.99 13.65 -0.66
N ALA A 107 18.92 12.66 0.24
CA ALA A 107 19.58 12.79 1.53
C ALA A 107 21.09 12.75 1.37
N SER A 108 21.77 13.77 1.88
CA SER A 108 23.23 13.83 1.95
C SER A 108 23.80 13.18 3.21
N CYS A 109 22.99 13.05 4.27
CA CYS A 109 23.34 12.33 5.48
C CYS A 109 22.09 11.78 6.19
N MET A 110 22.26 10.70 6.94
CA MET A 110 21.19 10.11 7.76
C MET A 110 21.74 9.68 9.11
N HIS A 111 20.90 9.71 10.14
CA HIS A 111 21.22 9.26 11.48
C HIS A 111 20.00 8.58 12.10
N TRP A 112 20.15 7.36 12.59
CA TRP A 112 19.07 6.63 13.25
C TRP A 112 19.41 6.42 14.72
N THR A 113 18.55 6.90 15.60
CA THR A 113 18.76 6.83 17.05
C THR A 113 17.61 6.14 17.76
N GLU A 114 17.91 5.46 18.85
CA GLU A 114 16.91 4.94 19.79
C GLU A 114 16.72 5.95 20.92
N VAL A 115 15.45 6.18 21.29
CA VAL A 115 15.10 7.14 22.32
C VAL A 115 15.13 6.48 23.70
N HIS A 116 15.86 7.10 24.61
CA HIS A 116 15.90 6.76 26.02
C HIS A 116 15.16 7.83 26.82
N GLY A 117 14.10 7.43 27.51
CA GLY A 117 13.44 8.32 28.48
C GLY A 117 13.56 7.78 29.90
N ASP A 118 13.14 8.60 30.86
CA ASP A 118 13.12 8.22 32.27
C ASP A 118 12.16 7.03 32.49
N SER A 119 12.71 5.95 33.04
CA SER A 119 12.10 4.60 33.10
C SER A 119 10.72 4.51 33.78
N SER A 120 10.26 5.53 34.50
CA SER A 120 9.06 5.45 35.36
C SER A 120 7.76 5.84 34.67
N THR A 121 7.78 6.78 33.72
CA THR A 121 6.59 7.22 32.97
C THR A 121 6.40 6.41 31.70
N LEU A 122 7.50 6.02 31.04
CA LEU A 122 7.48 5.14 29.88
C LEU A 122 6.96 3.75 30.23
N SER A 123 7.31 3.14 31.37
CA SER A 123 6.84 1.79 31.70
C SER A 123 5.31 1.71 31.73
N SER A 124 4.63 2.55 32.51
CA SER A 124 3.15 2.52 32.60
C SER A 124 2.40 2.90 31.31
N PHE A 125 2.98 3.76 30.46
CA PHE A 125 2.38 4.20 29.19
C PHE A 125 2.75 3.31 28.00
N SER A 126 3.91 2.62 28.07
CA SER A 126 4.35 1.60 27.10
C SER A 126 3.78 0.21 27.41
N GLU A 127 3.46 -0.08 28.68
CA GLU A 127 2.76 -1.28 29.15
C GLU A 127 1.26 -1.25 28.83
N SER A 128 0.69 -0.12 28.37
CA SER A 128 -0.54 -0.20 27.59
C SER A 128 -0.16 -0.78 26.23
N GLU A 129 0.02 -2.11 26.19
CA GLU A 129 0.25 -2.88 24.98
C GLU A 129 -0.74 -2.42 23.91
N ASP A 130 -0.33 -2.45 22.64
CA ASP A 130 -1.29 -2.29 21.57
C ASP A 130 -2.21 -3.52 21.54
N GLU A 131 -3.33 -3.41 22.26
CA GLU A 131 -4.38 -4.41 22.36
C GLU A 131 -5.13 -4.61 21.04
N SER A 132 -4.81 -3.81 20.01
CA SER A 132 -5.36 -3.97 18.66
C SER A 132 -5.24 -5.40 18.17
N SER A 133 -4.11 -6.07 18.43
CA SER A 133 -3.86 -7.46 18.05
C SER A 133 -4.78 -8.49 18.73
N ARG A 134 -5.44 -8.12 19.85
CA ARG A 134 -6.41 -8.98 20.54
C ARG A 134 -7.82 -8.83 19.99
N PHE A 135 -8.16 -7.67 19.46
CA PHE A 135 -9.52 -7.35 18.99
C PHE A 135 -9.65 -7.37 17.46
N LEU A 136 -8.58 -7.05 16.73
CA LEU A 136 -8.56 -7.02 15.28
C LEU A 136 -8.13 -8.38 14.71
N PRO A 137 -8.82 -8.88 13.68
CA PRO A 137 -8.37 -10.07 12.97
C PRO A 137 -7.04 -9.79 12.27
N LYS A 138 -6.19 -10.82 12.19
CA LYS A 138 -4.97 -10.73 11.37
C LYS A 138 -5.36 -10.58 9.90
N LEU A 139 -4.80 -9.57 9.25
CA LEU A 139 -5.05 -9.31 7.84
C LEU A 139 -4.43 -10.42 6.97
N PRO A 140 -5.16 -10.97 5.98
CA PRO A 140 -4.62 -11.97 5.07
C PRO A 140 -3.51 -11.40 4.18
N THR A 141 -2.54 -12.25 3.81
CA THR A 141 -1.50 -11.95 2.83
C THR A 141 -2.09 -11.72 1.45
N LEU A 142 -1.63 -10.70 0.74
CA LEU A 142 -2.07 -10.44 -0.63
C LEU A 142 -1.38 -11.40 -1.63
N PRO A 143 -2.05 -11.81 -2.73
CA PRO A 143 -1.52 -12.81 -3.67
C PRO A 143 -0.20 -12.42 -4.36
N LYS A 144 0.06 -11.13 -4.58
CA LYS A 144 1.33 -10.60 -5.12
C LYS A 144 2.37 -10.27 -4.05
N SER A 145 2.04 -10.56 -2.80
CA SER A 145 2.74 -10.11 -1.60
C SER A 145 2.83 -11.23 -0.58
N GLU A 146 2.84 -12.50 -1.03
CA GLU A 146 2.90 -13.69 -0.18
C GLU A 146 4.09 -13.67 0.80
N GLU A 147 5.06 -12.77 0.60
CA GLU A 147 6.24 -12.58 1.47
C GLU A 147 6.10 -11.42 2.50
N LYS A 148 5.18 -10.45 2.32
CA LYS A 148 5.24 -9.15 3.04
C LYS A 148 4.42 -8.97 4.32
N SER A 149 3.56 -9.90 4.74
CA SER A 149 2.73 -9.66 5.95
C SER A 149 3.56 -9.63 7.24
N ASP A 150 4.57 -10.49 7.35
CA ASP A 150 5.45 -10.57 8.52
C ASP A 150 6.48 -9.42 8.56
N GLU A 151 6.67 -8.73 7.43
CA GLU A 151 7.63 -7.62 7.26
C GLU A 151 7.19 -6.34 7.98
N VAL A 152 5.88 -6.05 8.04
CA VAL A 152 5.35 -4.86 8.74
C VAL A 152 5.61 -4.94 10.25
N THR A 153 5.40 -6.10 10.86
CA THR A 153 5.75 -6.31 12.27
C THR A 153 7.25 -6.20 12.51
N ASN A 154 8.08 -6.62 11.54
CA ASN A 154 9.54 -6.45 11.61
C ASN A 154 9.98 -4.98 11.46
N LEU A 155 9.25 -4.19 10.66
CA LEU A 155 9.48 -2.76 10.47
C LEU A 155 9.13 -1.91 11.69
N LEU A 156 8.02 -2.22 12.38
CA LEU A 156 7.64 -1.57 13.63
C LEU A 156 8.64 -1.86 14.77
N GLY A 157 9.41 -2.95 14.67
CA GLY A 157 10.56 -3.23 15.52
C GLY A 157 10.21 -3.44 17.00
N GLU A 158 11.18 -3.15 17.89
CA GLU A 158 10.96 -3.14 19.34
C GLU A 158 9.95 -2.05 19.78
N VAL A 159 9.46 -2.15 21.01
CA VAL A 159 8.47 -1.22 21.57
C VAL A 159 8.98 0.22 21.66
N ARG A 160 10.31 0.40 21.76
CA ARG A 160 10.91 1.72 21.99
C ARG A 160 10.89 2.58 20.74
N LEU A 161 10.57 3.86 20.95
CA LEU A 161 10.65 4.86 19.88
C LEU A 161 12.09 4.94 19.38
N ASN A 162 12.24 4.86 18.06
CA ASN A 162 13.48 5.16 17.36
C ASN A 162 13.14 6.13 16.22
N ILE A 163 14.09 7.01 15.89
CA ILE A 163 13.88 8.08 14.93
C ILE A 163 15.01 8.06 13.91
N LEU A 164 14.64 7.98 12.64
CA LEU A 164 15.52 8.21 11.50
C LEU A 164 15.47 9.70 11.15
N VAL A 165 16.60 10.38 11.30
CA VAL A 165 16.80 11.76 10.86
C VAL A 165 17.44 11.73 9.48
N VAL A 166 16.81 12.41 8.53
CA VAL A 166 17.25 12.51 7.14
C VAL A 166 17.63 13.95 6.88
N GLY A 167 18.83 14.20 6.36
CA GLY A 167 19.35 15.52 6.05
C GLY A 167 19.79 15.61 4.60
N GLY A 168 19.59 16.75 3.96
CA GLY A 168 19.83 16.94 2.53
C GLY A 168 20.40 18.31 2.18
N PRO A 169 20.39 18.68 0.89
CA PRO A 169 20.77 20.01 0.44
C PRO A 169 19.79 21.08 0.93
N SER A 170 20.21 22.34 0.88
CA SER A 170 19.37 23.51 1.19
C SER A 170 18.76 23.52 2.61
N GLY A 171 19.40 22.84 3.57
CA GLY A 171 18.97 22.77 4.96
C GLY A 171 17.80 21.82 5.20
N PHE A 172 17.44 21.00 4.21
CA PHE A 172 16.43 19.96 4.34
C PHE A 172 16.79 19.02 5.50
N VAL A 173 15.90 18.95 6.51
CA VAL A 173 15.99 17.97 7.59
C VAL A 173 14.59 17.47 7.91
N GLU A 174 14.43 16.15 8.01
CA GLU A 174 13.17 15.50 8.35
C GLU A 174 13.40 14.39 9.38
N LEU A 175 12.48 14.26 10.33
CA LEU A 175 12.52 13.25 11.38
C LEU A 175 11.40 12.24 11.14
N TYR A 176 11.76 10.97 11.06
CA TYR A 176 10.85 9.85 10.81
C TYR A 176 10.85 8.89 12.00
N ALA A 177 9.75 8.87 12.75
CA ALA A 177 9.53 7.86 13.79
C ALA A 177 9.42 6.47 13.16
N TYR A 178 10.14 5.51 13.74
CA TYR A 178 10.31 4.14 13.25
C TYR A 178 10.84 4.04 11.81
N GLY A 179 11.35 5.15 11.23
CA GLY A 179 11.69 5.24 9.81
C GLY A 179 10.48 5.28 8.87
N LEU A 180 9.26 5.45 9.39
CA LEU A 180 8.02 5.30 8.62
C LEU A 180 7.15 6.55 8.65
N TYR A 181 6.98 7.16 9.83
CA TYR A 181 6.08 8.29 10.01
C TYR A 181 6.86 9.59 10.25
N LYS A 182 6.70 10.56 9.35
CA LYS A 182 7.35 11.88 9.48
C LYS A 182 6.72 12.67 10.63
N ILE A 183 7.51 12.97 11.66
CA ILE A 183 7.06 13.67 12.87
C ILE A 183 7.49 15.14 12.92
N ALA A 184 8.53 15.54 12.20
CA ALA A 184 8.99 16.92 12.19
C ALA A 184 9.80 17.25 10.92
N THR A 185 9.70 18.50 10.49
CA THR A 185 10.56 19.11 9.46
C THR A 185 11.07 20.44 10.03
N PRO A 186 12.24 20.44 10.73
CA PRO A 186 12.83 21.67 11.25
C PRO A 186 13.11 22.66 10.12
N SER A 187 12.91 23.96 10.40
CA SER A 187 13.20 25.04 9.47
C SER A 187 14.36 25.91 9.98
N GLY A 188 14.90 26.78 9.11
CA GLY A 188 15.98 27.70 9.49
C GLY A 188 17.38 27.13 9.42
N ILE A 189 17.55 25.95 8.80
CA ILE A 189 18.86 25.38 8.47
C ILE A 189 19.23 25.85 7.06
N SER A 190 20.52 26.12 6.82
CA SER A 190 21.02 26.56 5.51
C SER A 190 22.21 25.69 5.08
N GLY A 191 22.45 25.60 3.78
CA GLY A 191 23.53 24.79 3.22
C GLY A 191 23.21 23.30 3.11
N THR A 192 24.20 22.49 2.78
CA THR A 192 24.03 21.03 2.63
C THR A 192 24.34 20.34 3.94
N CYS A 193 23.43 19.52 4.45
CA CYS A 193 23.65 18.75 5.68
C CYS A 193 24.77 17.72 5.47
N ARG A 194 25.77 17.72 6.34
CA ARG A 194 26.92 16.79 6.30
C ARG A 194 26.88 15.78 7.44
N SER A 195 26.37 16.18 8.60
CA SER A 195 26.23 15.29 9.76
C SER A 195 25.02 15.67 10.59
N LEU A 196 24.41 14.67 11.21
CA LEU A 196 23.23 14.78 12.05
C LEU A 196 23.48 14.00 13.35
N GLY A 197 23.01 14.55 14.47
CA GLY A 197 23.02 13.86 15.76
C GLY A 197 21.81 14.27 16.58
N LEU A 198 20.86 13.35 16.74
CA LEU A 198 19.69 13.54 17.60
C LEU A 198 20.00 12.94 18.98
N SER A 199 19.86 13.74 20.03
CA SER A 199 20.11 13.25 21.39
C SER A 199 19.12 12.16 21.77
N SER A 200 19.57 11.13 22.49
CA SER A 200 18.73 10.00 22.90
C SER A 200 17.60 10.41 23.85
N ASP A 201 17.71 11.56 24.53
CA ASP A 201 16.67 12.16 25.36
C ASP A 201 15.71 13.11 24.60
N LEU A 202 15.92 13.26 23.29
CA LEU A 202 15.20 14.17 22.37
C LEU A 202 15.24 15.65 22.76
N ARG A 203 16.19 16.10 23.59
CA ARG A 203 16.28 17.52 23.96
C ARG A 203 16.96 18.39 22.92
N SER A 204 17.85 17.82 22.09
CA SER A 204 18.50 18.60 21.05
C SER A 204 18.81 17.81 19.79
N LEU A 205 18.75 18.51 18.66
CA LEU A 205 19.22 18.05 17.37
C LEU A 205 20.45 18.86 16.96
N SER A 206 21.58 18.20 16.81
CA SER A 206 22.81 18.77 16.28
C SER A 206 22.90 18.52 14.77
N VAL A 207 23.24 19.57 14.02
CA VAL A 207 23.35 19.54 12.56
C VAL A 207 24.66 20.23 12.16
N ILE A 208 25.47 19.56 11.35
CA ILE A 208 26.64 20.15 10.69
C ILE A 208 26.27 20.37 9.23
N THR A 209 26.39 21.61 8.76
CA THR A 209 26.09 22.00 7.38
C THR A 209 27.31 22.57 6.68
N GLU A 210 27.37 22.42 5.36
CA GLU A 210 28.35 23.09 4.50
C GLU A 210 27.63 24.15 3.65
N ILE A 211 28.06 25.40 3.77
CA ILE A 211 27.59 26.51 2.94
C ILE A 211 28.73 26.93 2.03
N ARG A 212 28.46 27.01 0.72
CA ARG A 212 29.42 27.54 -0.25
C ARG A 212 29.15 29.02 -0.48
N SER A 213 30.15 29.84 -0.18
CA SER A 213 30.12 31.27 -0.46
C SER A 213 30.26 31.54 -1.97
N ALA A 214 30.01 32.78 -2.40
CA ALA A 214 30.16 33.21 -3.80
C ALA A 214 31.61 33.06 -4.32
N GLU A 215 32.59 32.92 -3.42
CA GLU A 215 34.01 32.71 -3.72
C GLU A 215 34.41 31.21 -3.73
N ASP A 216 33.43 30.30 -3.69
CA ASP A 216 33.58 28.82 -3.64
C ASP A 216 34.41 28.30 -2.45
N ASN A 217 34.57 29.12 -1.39
CA ASN A 217 35.13 28.66 -0.13
C ASN A 217 34.03 27.98 0.70
N PRO A 218 34.19 26.68 1.07
CA PRO A 218 33.21 25.97 1.88
C PRO A 218 33.35 26.35 3.35
N GLU A 219 32.26 26.82 3.94
CA GLU A 219 32.16 27.09 5.37
C GLU A 219 31.37 25.97 6.05
N ILE A 220 31.91 25.43 7.15
CA ILE A 220 31.23 24.43 7.98
C ILE A 220 30.55 25.13 9.14
N HIS A 221 29.23 24.97 9.25
CA HIS A 221 28.42 25.56 10.31
C HIS A 221 27.90 24.46 11.23
N TYR A 222 28.04 24.65 12.54
CA TYR A 222 27.43 23.81 13.56
C TYR A 222 26.17 24.50 14.09
N ILE A 223 25.04 23.79 14.05
CA ILE A 223 23.74 24.26 14.49
C ILE A 223 23.22 23.28 15.52
N GLN A 224 22.75 23.79 16.66
CA GLN A 224 22.04 23.00 17.67
C GLN A 224 20.63 23.54 17.83
N LEU A 225 19.65 22.69 17.54
CA LEU A 225 18.23 23.01 17.64
C LEU A 225 17.68 22.42 18.94
N ASP A 226 16.85 23.19 19.64
CA ASP A 226 16.09 22.73 20.79
C ASP A 226 14.89 21.91 20.32
N THR A 227 14.85 20.64 20.71
CA THR A 227 13.74 19.71 20.43
C THR A 227 12.97 19.37 21.70
N GLY A 228 13.04 20.23 22.73
CA GLY A 228 12.44 20.02 24.06
C GLY A 228 10.96 19.64 24.04
N LEU A 229 10.18 20.08 23.04
CA LEU A 229 8.80 19.63 22.86
C LEU A 229 8.70 18.11 22.69
N LEU A 230 9.55 17.51 21.84
CA LEU A 230 9.58 16.06 21.60
C LEU A 230 9.94 15.29 22.87
N SER A 231 10.89 15.82 23.66
CA SER A 231 11.28 15.25 24.95
C SER A 231 10.13 15.32 25.97
N SER A 232 9.45 16.47 26.06
CA SER A 232 8.37 16.69 27.03
C SER A 232 7.11 15.88 26.77
N CYS A 233 6.83 15.59 25.49
CA CYS A 233 5.67 14.84 25.04
C CYS A 233 6.05 13.42 24.57
N LEU A 234 7.17 12.86 25.04
CA LEU A 234 7.69 11.58 24.57
C LEU A 234 6.67 10.43 24.60
N PRO A 235 5.89 10.21 25.70
CA PRO A 235 4.88 9.16 25.74
C PRO A 235 3.77 9.36 24.70
N GLU A 236 3.27 10.59 24.57
CA GLU A 236 2.25 10.98 23.60
C GLU A 236 2.76 10.80 22.16
N LEU A 237 3.96 11.29 21.87
CA LEU A 237 4.63 11.18 20.57
C LEU A 237 4.84 9.71 20.18
N THR A 238 5.29 8.88 21.10
CA THR A 238 5.51 7.45 20.86
C THR A 238 4.22 6.75 20.48
N LYS A 239 3.14 6.99 21.24
CA LYS A 239 1.82 6.39 20.98
C LYS A 239 1.22 6.88 19.67
N MET A 240 1.31 8.19 19.42
CA MET A 240 0.85 8.83 18.19
C MET A 240 1.59 8.26 16.97
N ALA A 241 2.91 8.24 16.99
CA ALA A 241 3.73 7.72 15.91
C ALA A 241 3.39 6.26 15.60
N ARG A 242 3.24 5.40 16.62
CA ARG A 242 2.85 4.00 16.42
C ARG A 242 1.49 3.88 15.72
N LYS A 243 0.47 4.63 16.16
CA LYS A 243 -0.86 4.59 15.51
C LYS A 243 -0.82 5.12 14.08
N PHE A 244 -0.10 6.20 13.81
CA PHE A 244 0.05 6.69 12.44
C PHE A 244 0.83 5.74 11.54
N THR A 245 1.82 5.01 12.07
CA THR A 245 2.47 3.93 11.34
C THR A 245 1.47 2.83 10.96
N HIS A 246 0.65 2.36 11.91
CA HIS A 246 -0.41 1.38 11.60
C HIS A 246 -1.38 1.89 10.53
N ILE A 247 -1.85 3.13 10.66
CA ILE A 247 -2.73 3.79 9.68
C ILE A 247 -2.06 3.83 8.30
N SER A 248 -0.80 4.25 8.22
CA SER A 248 -0.05 4.32 6.95
C SER A 248 0.12 2.95 6.31
N THR A 249 0.45 1.92 7.09
CA THR A 249 0.52 0.55 6.60
C THR A 249 -0.82 0.07 6.06
N LEU A 250 -1.92 0.33 6.79
CA LEU A 250 -3.26 -0.08 6.38
C LEU A 250 -3.70 0.62 5.10
N LEU A 251 -3.39 1.90 4.94
CA LEU A 251 -3.64 2.64 3.69
C LEU A 251 -2.88 2.00 2.53
N GLN A 252 -1.61 1.63 2.72
CA GLN A 252 -0.82 0.94 1.70
C GLN A 252 -1.41 -0.44 1.38
N TYR A 253 -1.82 -1.21 2.39
CA TYR A 253 -2.47 -2.51 2.22
C TYR A 253 -3.77 -2.41 1.43
N LEU A 254 -4.62 -1.42 1.73
CA LEU A 254 -5.88 -1.16 1.02
C LEU A 254 -5.61 -0.76 -0.43
N ARG A 255 -4.61 0.10 -0.69
CA ARG A 255 -4.19 0.47 -2.04
C ARG A 255 -3.74 -0.75 -2.85
N LEU A 256 -2.87 -1.59 -2.29
CA LEU A 256 -2.40 -2.80 -2.95
C LEU A 256 -3.55 -3.80 -3.20
N SER A 257 -4.47 -3.92 -2.24
CA SER A 257 -5.67 -4.76 -2.40
C SER A 257 -6.53 -4.28 -3.57
N LEU A 258 -6.73 -2.96 -3.70
CA LEU A 258 -7.44 -2.36 -4.82
C LEU A 258 -6.72 -2.58 -6.15
N THR A 259 -5.39 -2.42 -6.20
CA THR A 259 -4.60 -2.73 -7.41
C THR A 259 -4.79 -4.19 -7.84
N CYS A 260 -4.73 -5.15 -6.92
CA CYS A 260 -4.98 -6.55 -7.24
C CYS A 260 -6.41 -6.80 -7.76
N MET A 261 -7.40 -6.05 -7.26
CA MET A 261 -8.77 -6.12 -7.77
C MET A 261 -8.87 -5.58 -9.20
N CYS A 262 -8.24 -4.43 -9.50
CA CYS A 262 -8.22 -3.85 -10.84
C CYS A 262 -7.54 -4.79 -11.85
N GLU A 263 -6.43 -5.42 -11.49
CA GLU A 263 -5.74 -6.38 -12.37
C GLU A 263 -6.57 -7.63 -12.65
N ALA A 264 -7.20 -8.21 -11.62
CA ALA A 264 -8.11 -9.35 -11.79
C ALA A 264 -9.33 -8.98 -12.65
N TRP A 265 -9.77 -7.72 -12.57
CA TRP A 265 -10.83 -7.17 -13.38
C TRP A 265 -10.42 -6.99 -14.86
N GLU A 266 -9.24 -6.44 -15.12
CA GLU A 266 -8.68 -6.31 -16.46
C GLU A 266 -8.49 -7.66 -17.16
N GLU A 267 -8.13 -8.71 -16.40
CA GLU A 267 -8.06 -10.07 -16.93
C GLU A 267 -9.43 -10.57 -17.43
N ILE A 268 -10.52 -10.29 -16.68
CA ILE A 268 -11.89 -10.61 -17.11
C ILE A 268 -12.21 -9.87 -18.41
N LEU A 269 -11.98 -8.56 -18.45
CA LEU A 269 -12.23 -7.73 -19.63
C LEU A 269 -11.52 -8.28 -20.87
N MET A 270 -10.23 -8.61 -20.73
CA MET A 270 -9.45 -9.17 -21.82
C MET A 270 -10.02 -10.50 -22.34
N GLN A 271 -10.42 -11.42 -21.45
CA GLN A 271 -11.02 -12.70 -21.85
C GLN A 271 -12.38 -12.53 -22.53
N MET A 272 -13.19 -11.59 -22.04
CA MET A 272 -14.50 -11.27 -22.63
C MET A 272 -14.33 -10.64 -24.01
N ASP A 273 -13.43 -9.65 -24.15
CA ASP A 273 -13.21 -8.96 -25.41
C ASP A 273 -12.67 -9.89 -26.50
N LEU A 274 -11.72 -10.78 -26.16
CA LEU A 274 -11.15 -11.73 -27.11
C LEU A 274 -12.19 -12.72 -27.66
N ARG A 275 -13.20 -13.12 -26.86
CA ARG A 275 -14.10 -14.23 -27.19
C ARG A 275 -15.52 -13.82 -27.55
N LEU A 276 -16.01 -12.68 -27.06
CA LEU A 276 -17.42 -12.27 -27.18
C LEU A 276 -17.61 -10.98 -27.98
N THR A 277 -16.57 -10.17 -28.23
CA THR A 277 -16.71 -8.96 -29.07
C THR A 277 -17.23 -9.27 -30.48
N LYS A 278 -16.75 -10.37 -31.09
CA LYS A 278 -17.28 -10.83 -32.39
C LYS A 278 -18.73 -11.28 -32.31
N PHE A 279 -19.17 -11.81 -31.16
CA PHE A 279 -20.55 -12.20 -30.92
C PHE A 279 -21.48 -10.99 -30.86
N VAL A 280 -21.04 -9.88 -30.27
CA VAL A 280 -21.79 -8.61 -30.21
C VAL A 280 -21.90 -7.95 -31.59
N GLN A 281 -20.87 -8.08 -32.44
CA GLN A 281 -20.84 -7.48 -33.78
C GLN A 281 -21.78 -8.18 -34.77
N VAL A 282 -22.04 -9.48 -34.61
CA VAL A 282 -23.02 -10.23 -35.40
C VAL A 282 -24.40 -9.97 -34.79
N ARG A 283 -25.15 -9.02 -35.37
CA ARG A 283 -26.51 -8.69 -34.93
C ARG A 283 -27.34 -9.98 -34.81
N VAL A 284 -28.09 -10.11 -33.72
CA VAL A 284 -29.00 -11.23 -33.36
C VAL A 284 -29.98 -11.63 -34.50
N HIS A 285 -30.15 -10.77 -35.50
CA HIS A 285 -31.00 -10.97 -36.67
C HIS A 285 -30.43 -11.93 -37.74
N HIS A 286 -29.12 -12.27 -37.71
CA HIS A 286 -28.51 -13.23 -38.65
C HIS A 286 -28.22 -14.58 -37.96
N ILE A 287 -29.29 -15.35 -37.74
CA ILE A 287 -29.27 -16.67 -37.08
C ILE A 287 -28.21 -17.64 -37.65
N PRO A 288 -27.97 -17.74 -38.98
CA PRO A 288 -26.96 -18.64 -39.54
C PRO A 288 -25.52 -18.24 -39.21
N GLU A 289 -25.23 -16.94 -39.22
CA GLU A 289 -23.90 -16.41 -38.88
C GLU A 289 -23.60 -16.57 -37.39
N LEU A 290 -24.61 -16.37 -36.55
CA LEU A 290 -24.52 -16.59 -35.10
C LEU A 290 -24.27 -18.08 -34.77
N GLN A 291 -24.95 -18.99 -35.47
CA GLN A 291 -24.74 -20.42 -35.33
C GLN A 291 -23.31 -20.83 -35.74
N ALA A 292 -22.82 -20.33 -36.87
CA ALA A 292 -21.45 -20.59 -37.32
C ALA A 292 -20.40 -20.05 -36.35
N LEU A 293 -20.63 -18.87 -35.76
CA LEU A 293 -19.73 -18.26 -34.78
C LEU A 293 -19.69 -19.06 -33.47
N LEU A 294 -20.85 -19.45 -32.94
CA LEU A 294 -20.96 -20.26 -31.73
C LEU A 294 -20.30 -21.63 -31.90
N MET A 295 -20.54 -22.31 -33.03
CA MET A 295 -20.05 -23.67 -33.25
C MET A 295 -18.59 -23.73 -33.67
N ASN A 296 -18.13 -22.82 -34.52
CA ASN A 296 -16.79 -22.91 -35.12
C ASN A 296 -15.73 -22.09 -34.35
N GLN A 297 -16.09 -20.96 -33.74
CA GLN A 297 -15.11 -20.09 -33.06
C GLN A 297 -15.14 -20.25 -31.54
N LEU A 298 -16.31 -20.20 -30.91
CA LEU A 298 -16.40 -20.33 -29.45
C LEU A 298 -16.27 -21.78 -29.01
N THR A 299 -16.99 -22.70 -29.68
CA THR A 299 -17.11 -24.13 -29.35
C THR A 299 -17.70 -24.40 -27.96
N VAL A 300 -18.29 -25.58 -27.77
CA VAL A 300 -18.85 -26.02 -26.48
C VAL A 300 -17.76 -26.06 -25.39
N LYS A 301 -16.54 -26.51 -25.75
CA LYS A 301 -15.39 -26.56 -24.84
C LYS A 301 -14.89 -25.16 -24.49
N GLY A 302 -14.79 -24.27 -25.47
CA GLY A 302 -14.35 -22.88 -25.24
C GLY A 302 -15.33 -22.07 -24.40
N LEU A 303 -16.64 -22.32 -24.54
CA LEU A 303 -17.67 -21.73 -23.68
C LEU A 303 -17.51 -22.18 -22.21
N LYS A 304 -17.29 -23.48 -21.95
CA LYS A 304 -17.04 -23.98 -20.59
C LYS A 304 -15.79 -23.35 -19.96
N MET A 305 -14.69 -23.29 -20.72
CA MET A 305 -13.44 -22.67 -20.24
C MET A 305 -13.61 -21.18 -19.95
N LEU A 306 -14.34 -20.46 -20.80
CA LEU A 306 -14.64 -19.03 -20.58
C LEU A 306 -15.49 -18.84 -19.32
N GLY A 307 -16.54 -19.63 -19.14
CA GLY A 307 -17.38 -19.58 -17.94
C GLY A 307 -16.61 -19.87 -16.66
N GLN A 308 -15.72 -20.87 -16.67
CA GLN A 308 -14.86 -21.18 -15.52
C GLN A 308 -13.87 -20.06 -15.20
N SER A 309 -13.25 -19.47 -16.23
CA SER A 309 -12.31 -18.35 -16.06
C SER A 309 -13.02 -17.13 -15.45
N ILE A 310 -14.17 -16.72 -15.98
CA ILE A 310 -14.96 -15.60 -15.45
C ILE A 310 -15.41 -15.87 -14.00
N ASP A 311 -15.90 -17.08 -13.71
CA ASP A 311 -16.32 -17.46 -12.35
C ASP A 311 -15.15 -17.42 -11.35
N SER A 312 -13.96 -17.89 -11.76
CA SER A 312 -12.76 -17.82 -10.92
C SER A 312 -12.32 -16.39 -10.66
N SER A 313 -12.32 -15.51 -11.67
CA SER A 313 -11.87 -14.13 -11.51
C SER A 313 -12.84 -13.32 -10.66
N TYR A 314 -14.16 -13.45 -10.86
CA TYR A 314 -15.14 -12.81 -9.98
C TYR A 314 -15.06 -13.32 -8.53
N SER A 315 -14.86 -14.63 -8.34
CA SER A 315 -14.64 -15.20 -7.00
C SER A 315 -13.38 -14.64 -6.34
N SER A 316 -12.32 -14.39 -7.12
CA SER A 316 -11.09 -13.75 -6.63
C SER A 316 -11.35 -12.30 -6.21
N ILE A 317 -12.02 -11.49 -7.05
CA ILE A 317 -12.37 -10.10 -6.72
C ILE A 317 -13.28 -10.06 -5.48
N GLN A 318 -14.29 -10.93 -5.40
CA GLN A 318 -15.17 -11.03 -4.24
C GLN A 318 -14.39 -11.32 -2.95
N LYS A 319 -13.45 -12.28 -2.99
CA LYS A 319 -12.57 -12.57 -1.84
C LYS A 319 -11.68 -11.39 -1.47
N LEU A 320 -11.15 -10.65 -2.45
CA LEU A 320 -10.37 -9.44 -2.21
C LEU A 320 -11.18 -8.37 -1.48
N VAL A 321 -12.43 -8.14 -1.90
CA VAL A 321 -13.33 -7.19 -1.23
C VAL A 321 -13.61 -7.61 0.22
N ILE A 322 -14.03 -8.86 0.43
CA ILE A 322 -14.47 -9.33 1.76
C ILE A 322 -13.28 -9.48 2.72
N SER A 323 -12.26 -10.21 2.30
CA SER A 323 -11.20 -10.61 3.23
C SER A 323 -10.12 -9.55 3.42
N HIS A 324 -9.90 -8.68 2.42
CA HIS A 324 -8.84 -7.68 2.46
C HIS A 324 -9.39 -6.26 2.61
N LEU A 325 -10.28 -5.84 1.71
CA LEU A 325 -10.73 -4.45 1.68
C LEU A 325 -11.60 -4.10 2.90
N GLN A 326 -12.57 -4.93 3.25
CA GLN A 326 -13.40 -4.74 4.45
C GLN A 326 -12.57 -4.85 5.73
N SER A 327 -11.83 -5.95 5.93
CA SER A 327 -10.98 -6.15 7.11
C SER A 327 -9.96 -5.01 7.31
N GLY A 328 -9.32 -4.55 6.23
CA GLY A 328 -8.38 -3.44 6.28
C GLY A 328 -9.05 -2.11 6.62
N SER A 329 -10.27 -1.88 6.11
CA SER A 329 -11.04 -0.65 6.41
C SER A 329 -11.55 -0.64 7.85
N GLU A 330 -11.97 -1.80 8.38
CA GLU A 330 -12.37 -1.96 9.79
C GLU A 330 -11.19 -1.71 10.74
N ALA A 331 -10.01 -2.27 10.44
CA ALA A 331 -8.78 -2.02 11.19
C ALA A 331 -8.36 -0.54 11.13
N LEU A 332 -8.49 0.09 9.96
CA LEU A 332 -8.20 1.52 9.78
C LEU A 332 -9.14 2.39 10.62
N LEU A 333 -10.43 2.08 10.60
CA LEU A 333 -11.45 2.76 11.40
C LEU A 333 -11.20 2.60 12.91
N TYR A 334 -10.77 1.42 13.36
CA TYR A 334 -10.38 1.17 14.74
C TYR A 334 -9.24 2.10 15.18
N HIS A 335 -8.14 2.15 14.43
CA HIS A 335 -7.00 2.99 14.79
C HIS A 335 -7.32 4.49 14.69
N LEU A 336 -8.09 4.92 13.69
CA LEU A 336 -8.56 6.31 13.61
C LEU A 336 -9.44 6.69 14.81
N SER A 337 -10.27 5.77 15.30
CA SER A 337 -11.11 5.99 16.48
C SER A 337 -10.27 6.18 17.75
N GLU A 338 -9.20 5.40 17.91
CA GLU A 338 -8.25 5.61 19.01
C GLU A 338 -7.53 6.96 18.88
N VAL A 339 -7.09 7.32 17.67
CA VAL A 339 -6.42 8.62 17.39
C VAL A 339 -7.38 9.79 17.64
N LYS A 340 -8.68 9.66 17.33
CA LYS A 340 -9.71 10.62 17.71
C LYS A 340 -9.79 10.77 19.23
N GLY A 341 -9.78 9.66 19.96
CA GLY A 341 -9.70 9.66 21.42
C GLY A 341 -8.49 10.44 21.96
N MET A 342 -7.32 10.25 21.32
CA MET A 342 -6.09 11.01 21.64
C MET A 342 -6.25 12.50 21.34
N ALA A 343 -6.76 12.86 20.15
CA ALA A 343 -6.94 14.25 19.76
C ALA A 343 -7.92 15.02 20.65
N LEU A 344 -8.97 14.35 21.16
CA LEU A 344 -9.91 14.93 22.11
C LEU A 344 -9.24 15.27 23.46
N TRP A 345 -8.12 14.63 23.82
CA TRP A 345 -7.30 14.99 24.98
C TRP A 345 -6.36 16.15 24.66
N LYS A 346 -6.97 17.33 24.46
CA LYS A 346 -6.30 18.57 24.04
C LYS A 346 -5.07 18.92 24.87
N GLN A 347 -5.12 18.74 26.20
CA GLN A 347 -4.00 19.06 27.09
C GLN A 347 -2.70 18.31 26.75
N LYS A 348 -2.81 17.10 26.19
CA LYS A 348 -1.68 16.22 25.86
C LYS A 348 -1.28 16.30 24.38
N PHE A 349 -2.27 16.28 23.49
CA PHE A 349 -2.02 16.08 22.05
C PHE A 349 -2.18 17.34 21.19
N GLN A 350 -2.79 18.41 21.71
CA GLN A 350 -2.87 19.69 20.97
C GLN A 350 -1.48 20.28 20.65
N PRO A 351 -0.47 20.24 21.55
CA PRO A 351 0.88 20.71 21.21
C PRO A 351 1.55 19.92 20.08
N LEU A 352 1.12 18.68 19.85
CA LEU A 352 1.60 17.81 18.76
C LEU A 352 0.84 18.03 17.44
N GLY A 353 -0.17 18.92 17.43
CA GLY A 353 -0.91 19.29 16.21
C GLY A 353 -2.02 18.34 15.80
N LEU A 354 -2.46 17.43 16.68
CA LEU A 354 -3.60 16.55 16.40
C LEU A 354 -4.92 17.34 16.41
N ASP A 355 -5.54 17.47 15.23
CA ASP A 355 -6.84 18.12 15.05
C ASP A 355 -8.00 17.11 15.10
N PRO A 356 -8.89 17.17 16.11
CA PRO A 356 -10.07 16.30 16.19
C PRO A 356 -11.01 16.39 14.98
N ALA A 357 -11.12 17.55 14.34
CA ALA A 357 -12.05 17.74 13.21
C ALA A 357 -11.54 16.99 11.98
N ALA A 358 -10.27 17.18 11.61
CA ALA A 358 -9.65 16.46 10.50
C ALA A 358 -9.70 14.92 10.67
N ILE A 359 -9.55 14.41 11.89
CA ILE A 359 -9.66 12.97 12.16
C ILE A 359 -11.11 12.49 12.02
N GLU A 360 -12.09 13.30 12.40
CA GLU A 360 -13.51 12.98 12.19
C GLU A 360 -13.84 12.87 10.70
N ASP A 361 -13.37 13.82 9.90
CA ASP A 361 -13.55 13.79 8.46
C ASP A 361 -12.90 12.54 7.84
N ALA A 362 -11.71 12.15 8.33
CA ALA A 362 -11.06 10.91 7.90
C ALA A 362 -11.87 9.65 8.29
N ILE A 363 -12.48 9.62 9.49
CA ILE A 363 -13.36 8.54 9.92
C ILE A 363 -14.59 8.43 9.02
N VAL A 364 -15.21 9.57 8.68
CA VAL A 364 -16.37 9.63 7.77
C VAL A 364 -15.97 9.16 6.37
N ALA A 365 -14.80 9.55 5.86
CA ALA A 365 -14.29 9.10 4.57
C ALA A 365 -14.06 7.57 4.54
N VAL A 366 -13.46 6.99 5.59
CA VAL A 366 -13.28 5.53 5.69
C VAL A 366 -14.62 4.79 5.80
N GLY A 367 -15.59 5.35 6.52
CA GLY A 367 -16.95 4.82 6.58
C GLY A 367 -17.62 4.81 5.20
N SER A 368 -17.51 5.90 4.45
CA SER A 368 -18.04 6.05 3.09
C SER A 368 -17.38 5.07 2.12
N PHE A 369 -16.05 4.93 2.20
CA PHE A 369 -15.30 3.92 1.46
C PHE A 369 -15.77 2.50 1.76
N THR A 370 -16.00 2.18 3.04
CA THR A 370 -16.51 0.86 3.46
C THR A 370 -17.91 0.58 2.90
N LEU A 371 -18.79 1.59 2.89
CA LEU A 371 -20.12 1.48 2.28
C LEU A 371 -20.02 1.26 0.77
N LYS A 372 -19.10 1.95 0.09
CA LYS A 372 -18.86 1.78 -1.35
C LYS A 372 -18.31 0.39 -1.67
N ALA A 373 -17.43 -0.17 -0.83
CA ALA A 373 -16.96 -1.54 -0.95
C ALA A 373 -18.12 -2.57 -0.82
N ASN A 374 -19.07 -2.33 0.09
CA ASN A 374 -20.26 -3.16 0.23
C ASN A 374 -21.21 -3.05 -0.98
N GLU A 375 -21.37 -1.86 -1.54
CA GLU A 375 -22.13 -1.63 -2.77
C GLU A 375 -21.51 -2.40 -3.94
N LEU A 376 -20.18 -2.29 -4.12
CA LEU A 376 -19.43 -3.05 -5.12
C LEU A 376 -19.63 -4.56 -4.96
N LEU A 377 -19.60 -5.08 -3.72
CA LEU A 377 -19.84 -6.50 -3.45
C LEU A 377 -21.24 -6.95 -3.93
N GLN A 378 -22.27 -6.14 -3.71
CA GLN A 378 -23.63 -6.43 -4.20
C GLN A 378 -23.70 -6.44 -5.73
N VAL A 379 -22.98 -5.52 -6.38
CA VAL A 379 -22.90 -5.46 -7.84
C VAL A 379 -22.19 -6.69 -8.40
N ILE A 380 -21.08 -7.11 -7.78
CA ILE A 380 -20.36 -8.35 -8.12
C ILE A 380 -21.29 -9.55 -7.98
N ASP A 381 -21.99 -9.70 -6.86
CA ASP A 381 -22.92 -10.81 -6.61
C ASP A 381 -24.05 -10.88 -7.64
N LYS A 382 -24.61 -9.72 -8.01
CA LYS A 382 -25.65 -9.64 -9.05
C LYS A 382 -25.07 -10.03 -10.41
N SER A 383 -23.90 -9.50 -10.77
CA SER A 383 -23.20 -9.81 -12.01
C SER A 383 -22.92 -11.31 -12.14
N MET A 384 -22.34 -11.94 -11.10
CA MET A 384 -22.06 -13.38 -11.07
C MET A 384 -23.31 -14.23 -11.31
N LYS A 385 -24.44 -13.87 -10.70
CA LYS A 385 -25.73 -14.58 -10.90
C LYS A 385 -26.23 -14.45 -12.34
N ASN A 386 -26.17 -13.24 -12.90
CA ASN A 386 -26.56 -12.96 -14.30
C ASN A 386 -25.69 -13.76 -15.28
N PHE A 387 -24.36 -13.70 -15.11
CA PHE A 387 -23.40 -14.45 -15.91
C PHE A 387 -23.64 -15.96 -15.84
N LYS A 388 -23.80 -16.51 -14.64
CA LYS A 388 -24.02 -17.96 -14.45
C LYS A 388 -25.31 -18.44 -15.12
N ALA A 389 -26.39 -17.66 -15.03
CA ALA A 389 -27.65 -17.96 -15.71
C ALA A 389 -27.49 -17.90 -17.23
N PHE A 390 -26.84 -16.86 -17.76
CA PHE A 390 -26.56 -16.69 -19.18
C PHE A 390 -25.71 -17.82 -19.76
N PHE A 391 -24.58 -18.15 -19.13
CA PHE A 391 -23.70 -19.23 -19.61
C PHE A 391 -24.40 -20.60 -19.57
N ARG A 392 -25.22 -20.88 -18.55
CA ARG A 392 -26.01 -22.10 -18.49
C ARG A 392 -27.03 -22.16 -19.64
N TRP A 393 -27.70 -21.04 -19.94
CA TRP A 393 -28.66 -20.95 -21.03
C TRP A 393 -27.99 -21.16 -22.37
N LEU A 394 -26.89 -20.43 -22.63
CA LEU A 394 -26.14 -20.51 -23.87
C LEU A 394 -25.54 -21.91 -24.10
N TYR A 395 -25.06 -22.55 -23.03
CA TYR A 395 -24.56 -23.92 -23.09
C TYR A 395 -25.63 -24.92 -23.52
N VAL A 396 -26.84 -24.84 -22.95
CA VAL A 396 -27.98 -25.68 -23.33
C VAL A 396 -28.43 -25.39 -24.76
N ALA A 397 -28.43 -24.12 -25.17
CA ALA A 397 -28.78 -23.73 -26.55
C ALA A 397 -27.80 -24.34 -27.56
N MET A 398 -26.49 -24.27 -27.29
CA MET A 398 -25.47 -24.89 -28.16
C MET A 398 -25.65 -26.40 -28.25
N LEU A 399 -25.85 -27.12 -27.14
CA LEU A 399 -26.07 -28.58 -27.19
C LEU A 399 -27.30 -28.97 -28.02
N ARG A 400 -28.40 -28.20 -27.92
CA ARG A 400 -29.60 -28.44 -28.73
C ARG A 400 -29.35 -28.22 -30.22
N MET A 401 -28.52 -27.24 -30.57
CA MET A 401 -28.17 -26.92 -31.95
C MET A 401 -27.17 -27.89 -32.57
N SER A 402 -26.36 -28.59 -31.76
CA SER A 402 -25.45 -29.65 -32.21
C SER A 402 -26.08 -31.05 -32.22
N GLU A 403 -27.37 -31.17 -31.90
CA GLU A 403 -28.09 -32.45 -31.69
C GLU A 403 -27.44 -33.36 -30.63
N ASP A 404 -26.63 -32.79 -29.73
CA ASP A 404 -25.99 -33.51 -28.64
C ASP A 404 -26.96 -33.78 -27.48
N HIS A 405 -26.69 -34.83 -26.70
CA HIS A 405 -27.50 -35.17 -25.54
C HIS A 405 -27.40 -34.07 -24.46
N VAL A 406 -28.53 -33.42 -24.16
CA VAL A 406 -28.64 -32.44 -23.07
C VAL A 406 -28.87 -33.16 -21.74
N PRO A 407 -27.98 -33.05 -20.76
CA PRO A 407 -28.20 -33.66 -19.44
C PRO A 407 -29.49 -33.14 -18.79
N PRO A 408 -30.32 -34.02 -18.19
CA PRO A 408 -31.63 -33.63 -17.63
C PRO A 408 -31.52 -32.61 -16.48
N GLU A 409 -30.38 -32.54 -15.80
CA GLU A 409 -30.07 -31.56 -14.75
C GLU A 409 -29.93 -30.12 -15.29
N LEU A 410 -29.45 -29.96 -16.52
CA LEU A 410 -29.27 -28.67 -17.17
C LEU A 410 -30.58 -28.13 -17.75
N ASN A 411 -31.57 -29.00 -17.99
CA ASN A 411 -32.87 -28.64 -18.57
C ASN A 411 -33.82 -27.97 -17.56
N LYS A 412 -33.49 -27.99 -16.26
CA LYS A 412 -34.25 -27.32 -15.19
C LYS A 412 -33.86 -25.85 -15.07
N MET A 413 -34.30 -25.03 -16.02
CA MET A 413 -34.29 -23.56 -15.88
C MET A 413 -35.60 -23.08 -15.27
N THR A 414 -35.51 -22.29 -14.20
CA THR A 414 -36.66 -21.67 -13.55
C THR A 414 -37.04 -20.36 -14.25
N GLN A 415 -38.25 -19.84 -14.03
CA GLN A 415 -38.63 -18.49 -14.50
C GLN A 415 -37.67 -17.40 -13.99
N LYS A 416 -37.12 -17.59 -12.78
CA LYS A 416 -36.13 -16.68 -12.20
C LYS A 416 -34.81 -16.70 -12.98
N ASP A 417 -34.37 -17.87 -13.43
CA ASP A 417 -33.17 -17.99 -14.27
C ASP A 417 -33.38 -17.29 -15.62
N LEU A 418 -34.57 -17.42 -16.22
CA LEU A 418 -34.90 -16.70 -17.46
C LEU A 418 -34.92 -15.18 -17.26
N ALA A 419 -35.39 -14.69 -16.10
CA ALA A 419 -35.30 -13.28 -15.76
C ALA A 419 -33.85 -12.80 -15.68
N PHE A 420 -32.94 -13.56 -15.04
CA PHE A 420 -31.51 -13.22 -15.01
C PHE A 420 -30.85 -13.22 -16.39
N VAL A 421 -31.27 -14.11 -17.30
CA VAL A 421 -30.80 -14.09 -18.70
C VAL A 421 -31.31 -12.84 -19.43
N ALA A 422 -32.58 -12.47 -19.23
CA ALA A 422 -33.13 -11.26 -19.82
C ALA A 422 -32.45 -10.00 -19.28
N ASP A 423 -32.23 -9.93 -17.96
CA ASP A 423 -31.47 -8.85 -17.31
C ASP A 423 -30.07 -8.76 -17.91
N PHE A 424 -29.35 -9.88 -18.02
CA PHE A 424 -28.02 -9.92 -18.65
C PHE A 424 -28.04 -9.38 -20.09
N LEU A 425 -28.96 -9.86 -20.93
CA LEU A 425 -29.06 -9.41 -22.31
C LEU A 425 -29.38 -7.91 -22.39
N SER A 426 -30.28 -7.43 -21.54
CA SER A 426 -30.62 -6.00 -21.49
C SER A 426 -29.44 -5.13 -21.04
N GLU A 427 -28.73 -5.57 -20.01
CA GLU A 427 -27.62 -4.84 -19.39
C GLU A 427 -26.39 -4.78 -20.30
N HIS A 428 -26.12 -5.87 -21.04
CA HIS A 428 -24.90 -5.99 -21.84
C HIS A 428 -25.09 -5.69 -23.33
N PHE A 429 -26.33 -5.69 -23.86
CA PHE A 429 -26.59 -5.54 -25.30
C PHE A 429 -27.57 -4.43 -25.68
N SER A 430 -28.31 -3.80 -24.76
CA SER A 430 -29.37 -2.82 -25.13
C SER A 430 -28.95 -1.35 -25.16
N ASN A 431 -27.75 -0.98 -24.71
CA ASN A 431 -27.32 0.43 -24.66
C ASN A 431 -26.67 0.91 -25.99
N GLU A 432 -27.50 1.22 -26.99
CA GLU A 432 -27.06 1.72 -28.31
C GLU A 432 -26.24 3.04 -28.23
N GLU A 433 -26.53 3.95 -27.29
CA GLU A 433 -25.84 5.24 -27.17
C GLU A 433 -24.38 5.11 -26.68
N LEU A 434 -24.04 4.07 -25.92
CA LEU A 434 -22.67 3.80 -25.45
C LEU A 434 -21.83 3.09 -26.54
N PHE A 435 -22.47 2.28 -27.39
CA PHE A 435 -21.83 1.63 -28.53
C PHE A 435 -21.24 2.64 -29.54
N ASP A 436 -21.87 3.80 -29.69
CA ASP A 436 -21.41 4.86 -30.59
C ASP A 436 -20.25 5.70 -30.01
N ARG A 437 -20.06 5.74 -28.68
CA ARG A 437 -19.01 6.54 -28.02
C ARG A 437 -17.68 5.81 -27.81
N LYS A 438 -17.66 4.52 -27.47
CA LYS A 438 -16.42 3.76 -27.15
C LYS A 438 -16.13 2.58 -28.11
N GLY A 439 -16.93 2.41 -29.17
CA GLY A 439 -16.79 1.32 -30.15
C GLY A 439 -17.52 0.03 -29.75
N LYS A 440 -17.64 -0.91 -30.70
CA LYS A 440 -18.43 -2.14 -30.59
C LYS A 440 -17.76 -3.20 -29.70
N TYR A 441 -17.70 -2.98 -28.39
CA TYR A 441 -17.11 -3.90 -27.39
C TYR A 441 -18.16 -4.53 -26.46
N PHE A 442 -17.81 -5.66 -25.84
CA PHE A 442 -18.68 -6.33 -24.87
C PHE A 442 -18.67 -5.54 -23.55
N ASN A 443 -19.81 -4.95 -23.19
CA ASN A 443 -19.90 -4.05 -22.05
C ASN A 443 -19.81 -4.86 -20.74
N VAL A 444 -18.81 -4.64 -19.88
CA VAL A 444 -18.81 -5.19 -18.51
C VAL A 444 -18.71 -4.06 -17.46
N GLU A 445 -19.30 -2.92 -17.79
CA GLU A 445 -19.14 -1.65 -17.08
C GLU A 445 -19.69 -1.64 -15.67
N ARG A 446 -20.57 -2.57 -15.27
CA ARG A 446 -21.17 -2.50 -13.93
C ARG A 446 -20.18 -2.66 -12.79
N VAL A 447 -19.23 -3.58 -12.93
CA VAL A 447 -18.12 -3.72 -11.97
C VAL A 447 -16.98 -2.80 -12.36
N GLY A 448 -16.71 -2.65 -13.67
CA GLY A 448 -15.63 -1.80 -14.16
C GLY A 448 -15.76 -0.32 -13.77
N GLN A 449 -16.97 0.25 -13.70
CA GLN A 449 -17.19 1.64 -13.30
C GLN A 449 -16.74 1.96 -11.85
N TYR A 450 -16.55 0.94 -11.00
CA TYR A 450 -16.03 1.12 -9.64
C TYR A 450 -14.50 0.98 -9.57
N LEU A 451 -13.88 0.36 -10.58
CA LEU A 451 -12.46 -0.01 -10.58
C LEU A 451 -11.63 0.80 -11.58
N LYS A 452 -12.29 1.48 -12.52
CA LYS A 452 -11.64 2.43 -13.43
C LYS A 452 -11.21 3.67 -12.64
N ASP A 453 -9.96 4.05 -12.82
CA ASP A 453 -9.38 5.27 -12.26
C ASP A 453 -9.72 6.46 -13.18
N GLU A 454 -11.02 6.74 -13.33
CA GLU A 454 -11.56 7.87 -14.09
C GLU A 454 -12.38 8.74 -13.11
N ASP A 455 -12.16 10.06 -13.07
CA ASP A 455 -12.94 11.04 -12.27
C ASP A 455 -14.35 11.27 -12.88
N GLU A 456 -15.00 10.21 -13.35
CA GLU A 456 -16.34 10.25 -13.95
C GLU A 456 -17.37 9.63 -13.01
N ASP A 457 -18.59 10.18 -13.03
CA ASP A 457 -19.72 9.61 -12.30
C ASP A 457 -20.03 8.17 -12.77
N LEU A 458 -20.56 7.35 -11.86
CA LEU A 458 -21.02 6.00 -12.20
C LEU A 458 -22.04 6.08 -13.34
N ILE A 459 -21.74 5.43 -14.47
CA ILE A 459 -22.61 5.39 -15.65
C ILE A 459 -23.95 4.69 -15.33
N SER A 460 -23.91 3.68 -14.46
CA SER A 460 -25.07 2.90 -14.05
C SER A 460 -25.06 2.66 -12.53
N PRO A 461 -25.43 3.67 -11.72
CA PRO A 461 -25.47 3.54 -10.28
C PRO A 461 -26.57 2.55 -9.85
N PRO A 462 -26.43 1.89 -8.69
CA PRO A 462 -27.46 1.00 -8.18
C PRO A 462 -28.74 1.78 -7.89
N ASN A 463 -29.89 1.18 -8.21
CA ASN A 463 -31.17 1.82 -7.97
C ASN A 463 -31.46 1.87 -6.45
N MET A 464 -31.49 3.08 -5.89
CA MET A 464 -31.80 3.33 -4.48
C MET A 464 -33.29 3.63 -4.26
N GLU A 465 -34.11 3.67 -5.31
CA GLU A 465 -35.56 3.87 -5.20
C GLU A 465 -36.21 2.71 -4.42
N GLY A 466 -37.02 3.06 -3.42
CA GLY A 466 -37.64 2.09 -2.53
C GLY A 466 -36.79 1.70 -1.31
N ASN A 467 -35.54 2.16 -1.20
CA ASN A 467 -34.76 2.01 0.02
C ASN A 467 -35.34 2.91 1.13
N GLN A 468 -35.96 2.27 2.14
CA GLN A 468 -36.62 2.96 3.24
C GLN A 468 -35.66 3.83 4.06
N TRP A 469 -34.40 3.40 4.21
CA TRP A 469 -33.37 4.15 4.93
C TRP A 469 -32.99 5.44 4.18
N VAL A 470 -32.71 5.35 2.88
CA VAL A 470 -32.38 6.52 2.05
C VAL A 470 -33.55 7.51 2.04
N THR A 471 -34.77 6.99 1.94
CA THR A 471 -36.00 7.80 2.01
C THR A 471 -36.07 8.52 3.36
N PHE A 472 -35.95 7.79 4.47
CA PHE A 472 -35.99 8.35 5.83
C PHE A 472 -34.94 9.45 6.04
N VAL A 473 -33.70 9.23 5.61
CA VAL A 473 -32.62 10.19 5.80
C VAL A 473 -32.84 11.45 4.96
N LYS A 474 -33.30 11.33 3.71
CA LYS A 474 -33.62 12.49 2.85
C LYS A 474 -34.72 13.39 3.44
N TYR A 475 -35.68 12.81 4.15
CA TYR A 475 -36.79 13.56 4.75
C TYR A 475 -36.53 14.04 6.18
N THR A 476 -35.37 13.72 6.78
CA THR A 476 -35.02 14.13 8.15
C THR A 476 -33.89 15.16 8.14
N TYR A 477 -34.22 16.42 8.43
CA TYR A 477 -33.28 17.57 8.40
C TYR A 477 -32.01 17.39 9.26
N LEU A 478 -32.08 16.64 10.36
CA LEU A 478 -30.94 16.38 11.24
C LEU A 478 -29.89 15.42 10.66
N PHE A 479 -30.25 14.59 9.68
CA PHE A 479 -29.34 13.61 9.05
C PHE A 479 -28.86 14.06 7.67
N TYR A 480 -29.50 15.06 7.05
CA TYR A 480 -29.12 15.54 5.73
C TYR A 480 -27.72 16.17 5.69
N SER A 481 -27.23 16.74 6.80
CA SER A 481 -25.87 17.26 6.92
C SER A 481 -24.78 16.18 6.88
N VAL A 482 -25.13 14.90 7.10
CA VAL A 482 -24.19 13.77 7.05
C VAL A 482 -24.04 13.20 5.63
N LEU A 483 -24.99 13.49 4.72
CA LEU A 483 -25.01 12.93 3.37
C LEU A 483 -24.34 13.79 2.30
N CYS A 484 -24.08 15.08 2.57
CA CYS A 484 -23.32 15.93 1.62
C CYS A 484 -21.81 15.61 1.57
N CYS A 485 -21.34 14.63 2.36
CA CYS A 485 -19.94 14.21 2.45
C CYS A 485 -19.70 12.75 1.97
N ILE A 486 -20.74 12.06 1.48
CA ILE A 486 -20.70 10.72 0.88
C ILE A 486 -20.98 10.87 -0.60
#